data_AF-A0A6P0TJY2-F1
#
_entry.id   AF-A0A6P0TJY2-F1
#
_cell.length_a   1.000
_cell.length_b   1.000
_cell.length_c   1.000
_cell.angle_alpha   90.00
_cell.angle_beta   90.00
_cell.angle_gamma   90.00
#
_symmetry.space_group_name_H-M   'P 1'
#
loop_
_entity.id
_entity.type
_entity.pdbx_description
1 polymer ?
#
loop_
_entity_poly.entity_id
_entity_poly.type
_entity_poly.pdbx_seq_one_letter_code
_entity_poly.pdbx_strand_id
1 'polypeptide(L)'
;MLNGIKQRGIVGKDGKIEIQTSELAEGTVVEIIILAEPTTTESTGNFGQQQDTTAYLLSNQANRRHLLTSLQQLENRQIISFTPEEWDEEHNIHS
;
A
#
# COMPACT_ATOMS: atom_id res chain seq x y z
N MET A 1 18.95 22.58 8.31
CA MET A 1 19.64 21.46 7.63
C MET A 1 18.59 20.71 6.84
N LEU A 2 18.82 20.47 5.56
CA LEU A 2 17.89 19.71 4.73
C LEU A 2 18.03 18.23 5.11
N ASN A 3 16.97 17.64 5.64
CA ASN A 3 17.02 16.26 6.16
C ASN A 3 16.61 15.20 5.10
N GLY A 4 16.14 15.63 3.93
CA GLY A 4 15.77 14.74 2.83
C GLY A 4 15.09 15.47 1.68
N ILE A 5 15.14 14.88 0.49
CA ILE A 5 14.48 15.38 -0.73
C ILE A 5 13.51 14.30 -1.20
N LYS A 6 12.23 14.64 -1.38
CA LYS A 6 11.23 13.76 -1.99
C LYS A 6 10.84 14.34 -3.36
N GLN A 7 11.28 13.69 -4.43
CA GLN A 7 10.99 14.10 -5.82
C GLN A 7 10.28 12.95 -6.56
N ARG A 8 9.22 13.28 -7.30
CA ARG A 8 8.64 12.36 -8.29
C ARG A 8 9.30 12.63 -9.63
N GLY A 9 9.80 11.59 -10.28
CA GLY A 9 10.45 11.67 -11.58
C GLY A 9 10.06 10.49 -12.45
N ILE A 10 10.10 10.69 -13.76
CA ILE A 10 9.94 9.61 -14.73
C ILE A 10 11.35 9.14 -15.10
N VAL A 11 11.54 7.82 -15.17
CA VAL A 11 12.80 7.24 -15.62
C VAL A 11 13.00 7.60 -17.10
N GLY A 12 14.09 8.30 -17.39
CA GLY A 12 14.42 8.75 -18.74
C GLY A 12 15.03 7.65 -19.62
N LYS A 13 15.55 8.05 -20.77
CA LYS A 13 16.33 7.14 -21.63
C LYS A 13 17.51 6.56 -20.85
N ASP A 14 17.80 5.28 -21.10
CA ASP A 14 18.88 4.54 -20.46
C ASP A 14 18.75 4.36 -18.93
N GLY A 15 17.53 4.49 -18.37
CA GLY A 15 17.31 4.26 -16.94
C GLY A 15 17.73 5.41 -16.03
N LYS A 16 18.06 6.57 -16.59
CA LYS A 16 18.58 7.72 -15.83
C LYS A 16 17.45 8.45 -15.07
N ILE A 17 17.77 8.89 -13.85
CA ILE A 17 16.92 9.73 -13.01
C ILE A 17 17.74 10.98 -12.65
N GLU A 18 17.17 12.16 -12.90
CA GLU A 18 17.82 13.44 -12.58
C GLU A 18 17.20 14.06 -11.32
N ILE A 19 18.05 14.34 -10.33
CA ILE A 19 17.69 15.06 -9.11
C ILE A 19 18.09 16.52 -9.31
N GLN A 20 17.10 17.41 -9.47
CA GLN A 20 17.37 18.84 -9.63
C GLN A 20 17.26 19.51 -8.26
N THR A 21 18.41 19.79 -7.64
CA THR A 21 18.49 20.53 -6.38
C THR A 21 19.68 21.47 -6.36
N SER A 22 19.49 22.68 -5.86
CA SER A 22 20.54 23.67 -5.63
C SER A 22 21.18 23.55 -4.25
N GLU A 23 20.72 22.62 -3.41
CA GLU A 23 21.09 22.54 -1.99
C GLU A 23 22.13 21.45 -1.67
N LEU A 24 22.44 20.56 -2.62
CA LEU A 24 23.49 19.56 -2.48
C LEU A 24 24.78 20.08 -3.10
N ALA A 25 25.76 20.41 -2.25
CA ALA A 25 27.09 20.78 -2.71
C ALA A 25 27.85 19.56 -3.25
N GLU A 26 28.77 19.79 -4.19
CA GLU A 26 29.65 18.76 -4.71
C GLU A 26 30.42 18.06 -3.59
N GLY A 27 30.50 16.73 -3.65
CA GLY A 27 31.15 15.89 -2.63
C GLY A 27 30.28 15.52 -1.43
N THR A 28 29.01 15.95 -1.39
CA THR A 28 28.07 15.55 -0.32
C THR A 28 27.71 14.07 -0.46
N VAL A 29 27.95 13.29 0.61
CA VAL A 29 27.52 11.88 0.68
C VAL A 29 26.01 11.84 0.91
N VAL A 30 25.29 11.11 0.06
CA VAL A 30 23.82 10.98 0.13
C VAL A 30 23.40 9.52 0.03
N GLU A 31 22.31 9.17 0.69
CA GLU A 31 21.58 7.91 0.52
C GLU A 31 20.39 8.16 -0.41
N ILE A 32 20.20 7.30 -1.42
CA ILE A 32 19.13 7.43 -2.40
C ILE A 32 18.14 6.27 -2.22
N ILE A 33 16.88 6.60 -1.96
CA ILE A 33 15.78 5.64 -1.91
C ILE A 33 14.93 5.81 -3.18
N ILE A 34 14.88 4.76 -4.01
CA ILE A 34 14.05 4.74 -5.23
C ILE A 34 12.82 3.89 -4.96
N LEU A 35 11.65 4.52 -5.01
CA LEU A 35 10.36 3.82 -4.95
C LEU A 35 9.71 3.86 -6.34
N ALA A 36 9.70 2.72 -7.02
CA ALA A 36 8.97 2.59 -8.28
C ALA A 36 7.46 2.53 -8.02
N GLU A 37 6.68 3.25 -8.82
CA GLU A 37 5.23 3.11 -8.79
C GLU A 37 4.82 1.75 -9.40
N PRO A 38 3.85 1.04 -8.81
CA PRO A 38 3.28 -0.17 -9.40
C PRO A 38 2.81 0.10 -10.83
N THR A 39 3.47 -0.50 -11.82
CA THR A 39 2.88 -0.63 -13.15
C THR A 39 2.14 -1.95 -13.15
N THR A 40 0.87 -1.93 -13.55
CA THR A 40 -0.12 -3.02 -13.39
C THR A 40 0.18 -4.31 -14.17
N THR A 41 1.37 -4.48 -14.72
CA THR A 41 1.75 -5.65 -15.52
C THR A 41 3.21 -5.99 -15.26
N GLU A 42 3.43 -7.20 -14.76
CA GLU A 42 4.71 -7.89 -14.61
C GLU A 42 5.51 -7.55 -13.36
N SER A 43 5.43 -8.50 -12.42
CA SER A 43 6.12 -8.44 -11.16
C SER A 43 7.16 -9.53 -11.10
N THR A 44 8.40 -9.08 -11.25
CA THR A 44 9.56 -9.83 -10.80
C THR A 44 10.44 -8.83 -10.05
N GLY A 45 10.11 -8.61 -8.78
CA GLY A 45 10.87 -7.71 -7.90
C GLY A 45 9.99 -7.06 -6.83
N ASN A 46 10.35 -7.26 -5.57
CA ASN A 46 9.60 -6.87 -4.37
C ASN A 46 9.53 -5.35 -4.10
N PHE A 47 9.00 -4.55 -5.02
CA PHE A 47 8.62 -3.17 -4.72
C PHE A 47 7.31 -2.81 -5.44
N GLY A 48 6.22 -2.85 -4.68
CA GLY A 48 4.95 -2.25 -5.09
C GLY A 48 4.08 -3.12 -6.00
N GLN A 49 3.85 -4.40 -5.70
CA GLN A 49 2.66 -5.03 -6.27
C GLN A 49 1.42 -4.44 -5.62
N GLN A 50 0.60 -3.75 -6.42
CA GLN A 50 -0.81 -3.57 -6.11
C GLN A 50 -1.40 -4.98 -6.09
N GLN A 51 -1.36 -5.62 -4.93
CA GLN A 51 -1.78 -7.00 -4.76
C GLN A 51 -3.23 -7.09 -5.26
N ASP A 52 -3.49 -7.98 -6.22
CA ASP A 52 -4.85 -8.28 -6.62
C ASP A 52 -5.61 -8.71 -5.36
N THR A 53 -6.50 -7.83 -4.91
CA THR A 53 -7.21 -7.97 -3.63
C THR A 53 -8.13 -9.18 -3.67
N THR A 54 -8.67 -9.52 -4.85
CA THR A 54 -9.50 -10.70 -5.03
C THR A 54 -8.64 -11.95 -4.91
N ALA A 55 -7.47 -11.97 -5.57
CA ALA A 55 -6.53 -13.08 -5.44
C ALA A 55 -6.07 -13.26 -3.98
N TYR A 56 -5.79 -12.17 -3.25
CA TYR A 56 -5.42 -12.22 -1.84
C TYR A 56 -6.54 -12.77 -0.95
N LEU A 57 -7.77 -12.26 -1.08
CA LEU A 57 -8.90 -12.72 -0.27
C LEU A 57 -9.22 -14.20 -0.51
N LEU A 58 -8.98 -14.70 -1.72
CA LEU A 58 -9.20 -16.11 -2.08
C LEU A 58 -7.98 -17.01 -1.84
N SER A 59 -6.82 -16.45 -1.48
CA SER A 59 -5.55 -17.18 -1.39
C SER A 59 -5.50 -18.23 -0.27
N ASN A 60 -6.20 -18.00 0.85
CA ASN A 60 -6.23 -18.93 1.97
C ASN A 60 -7.66 -19.31 2.38
N GLN A 61 -7.79 -20.48 3.01
CA GLN A 61 -9.09 -21.06 3.35
C GLN A 61 -9.88 -20.24 4.36
N ALA A 62 -9.21 -19.62 5.34
CA ALA A 62 -9.87 -18.79 6.34
C ALA A 62 -10.50 -17.57 5.68
N ASN A 63 -9.71 -16.77 4.96
CA ASN A 63 -10.15 -15.57 4.25
C ASN A 63 -11.25 -15.90 3.25
N ARG A 64 -11.10 -16.97 2.47
CA ARG A 64 -12.11 -17.42 1.52
C ARG A 64 -13.44 -17.74 2.21
N ARG A 65 -13.39 -18.48 3.33
CA ARG A 65 -14.60 -18.82 4.09
C ARG A 65 -15.26 -17.56 4.63
N HIS A 66 -14.49 -16.67 5.25
CA HIS A 66 -15.01 -15.40 5.78
C HIS A 66 -15.68 -14.56 4.69
N LEU A 67 -15.03 -14.37 3.54
CA LEU A 67 -15.58 -13.62 2.41
C LEU A 67 -16.90 -14.21 1.91
N LEU A 68 -16.95 -15.52 1.65
CA LEU A 68 -18.15 -16.18 1.13
C LEU A 68 -19.30 -16.16 2.13
N THR A 69 -19.02 -16.35 3.43
CA THR A 69 -20.04 -16.22 4.48
C THR A 69 -20.59 -14.79 4.55
N SER A 70 -19.73 -13.77 4.50
CA SER A 70 -20.18 -12.37 4.52
C SER A 70 -21.03 -12.00 3.30
N LEU A 71 -20.67 -12.49 2.11
CA LEU A 71 -21.50 -12.30 0.91
C LEU A 71 -22.87 -12.95 1.05
N GLN A 72 -22.92 -14.19 1.57
CA GLN A 72 -24.18 -14.89 1.81
C GLN A 72 -25.06 -14.17 2.85
N GLN A 73 -24.45 -13.63 3.91
CA GLN A 73 -25.17 -12.83 4.92
C GLN A 73 -25.75 -11.54 4.32
N LEU A 74 -25.00 -10.88 3.44
CA LEU A 74 -25.45 -9.69 2.71
C LEU A 74 -26.66 -10.00 1.82
N GLU A 75 -26.60 -11.08 1.05
CA GLU A 75 -27.72 -11.57 0.22
C GLU A 75 -28.97 -11.87 1.06
N ASN A 76 -28.76 -12.47 2.24
CA ASN A 76 -29.83 -12.80 3.19
C ASN A 76 -30.28 -11.62 4.05
N ARG A 77 -29.75 -10.40 3.84
CA ARG A 77 -30.02 -9.20 4.65
C ARG A 77 -29.73 -9.35 6.15
N GLN A 78 -28.81 -10.24 6.50
CA GLN A 78 -28.31 -10.44 7.86
C GLN A 78 -27.16 -9.48 8.13
N ILE A 79 -27.45 -8.17 8.08
CA ILE A 79 -26.46 -7.10 8.20
C ILE A 79 -26.56 -6.51 9.61
N ILE A 80 -25.40 -6.32 10.25
CA ILE A 80 -25.28 -5.59 11.50
C ILE A 80 -24.74 -4.20 11.15
N SER A 81 -25.43 -3.15 11.60
CA SER A 81 -24.99 -1.76 11.47
C SER A 81 -24.58 -1.24 12.84
N PHE A 82 -23.41 -0.64 12.91
CA PHE A 82 -22.91 0.04 14.10
C PHE A 82 -22.20 1.32 13.67
N THR A 83 -22.14 2.31 14.55
CA THR A 83 -21.28 3.47 14.36
C THR A 83 -19.85 3.15 14.79
N PRO A 84 -18.83 3.89 14.30
CA PRO A 84 -17.45 3.72 14.76
C PRO A 84 -17.32 3.81 16.28
N GLU A 85 -18.10 4.68 16.93
CA GLU A 85 -18.12 4.85 18.38
C GLU A 85 -18.67 3.61 19.10
N GLU A 86 -19.75 3.01 18.59
CA GLU A 86 -20.33 1.77 19.13
C GLU A 86 -19.34 0.59 19.02
N TRP A 87 -18.60 0.51 17.92
CA TRP A 87 -17.56 -0.51 17.71
C TRP A 87 -16.38 -0.34 18.68
N ASP A 88 -15.93 0.89 18.85
CA ASP A 88 -14.83 1.21 19.75
C ASP A 88 -15.21 0.96 21.21
N GLU A 89 -16.47 1.14 21.62
CA GLU A 89 -16.95 0.81 22.97
C GLU A 89 -17.04 -0.72 23.21
N GLU A 90 -17.48 -1.49 22.21
CA GLU A 90 -17.62 -2.95 22.33
C GLU A 90 -16.27 -3.69 22.29
N HIS A 91 -15.28 -3.11 21.60
CA HIS A 91 -13.99 -3.75 21.35
C HIS A 91 -12.76 -3.01 21.89
N ASN A 92 -12.92 -1.89 22.62
CA ASN A 92 -11.83 -1.35 23.47
C ASN A 92 -11.57 -2.28 24.65
N ILE A 93 -10.69 -3.25 24.42
CA ILE A 93 -9.86 -3.79 25.48
C ILE A 93 -8.79 -2.72 25.74
N HIS A 94 -9.13 -1.70 26.53
CA HIS A 94 -8.12 -0.75 27.01
C HIS A 94 -7.03 -1.54 27.75
N SER A 95 -5.80 -1.45 27.24
CA SER A 95 -4.57 -1.85 27.91
C SER A 95 -4.17 -0.84 28.99
#